data_AF-A0AAC8Q571-F1
#
_entry.id   AF-A0AAC8Q571-F1
#
_cell.length_a   1.000
_cell.length_b   1.000
_cell.length_c   1.000
_cell.angle_alpha   90.00
_cell.angle_beta   90.00
_cell.angle_gamma   90.00
#
_symmetry.space_group_name_H-M   'P 1'
#
loop_
_entity.id
_entity.type
_entity.pdbx_description
1 polymer ?
#
loop_
_entity_poly.entity_id
_entity_poly.type
_entity_poly.pdbx_seq_one_letter_code
_entity_poly.pdbx_strand_id
1 'polypeptide(L)'
;MKRTRRNTGFSLIEMATVTGIVAVLAALAYAALEVLPQRTRLTGGALEFAAVISSARSHAYGRNQRVAVLLNADGPTLGDPIRYWVVVDPWSNLAEAMKSKPDWKDLKELTPGTPAPPGSEFSVFDSGHFNPSVRVLSGGFIEAVGRVAHKGCTSLLATRIGLAKGQPSVRPDIFPPPFCFVPSEKPCTFCSGDGTTKPIRGVIFFEPDGGVTFADAHGNPSPDGAASIAFLPVGGGGLQSAQAIVITNTGLVRTFSAAR
;
A
#
# COMPACT_ATOMS: atom_id res chain seq x y z
N MET A 1 -60.20 -28.00 -37.70
CA MET A 1 -58.95 -28.77 -37.92
C MET A 1 -57.88 -28.27 -36.95
N LYS A 2 -57.53 -29.06 -35.93
CA LYS A 2 -56.50 -28.71 -34.93
C LYS A 2 -55.16 -29.30 -35.41
N ARG A 3 -54.23 -28.45 -35.85
CA ARG A 3 -52.87 -28.86 -36.25
C ARG A 3 -52.11 -29.28 -34.98
N THR A 4 -51.84 -30.57 -34.82
CA THR A 4 -50.98 -31.08 -33.76
C THR A 4 -49.54 -30.60 -34.00
N ARG A 5 -49.02 -29.75 -33.10
CA ARG A 5 -47.59 -29.40 -33.06
C ARG A 5 -46.81 -30.70 -32.84
N ARG A 6 -45.94 -31.07 -33.79
CA ARG A 6 -44.91 -32.09 -33.53
C ARG A 6 -43.95 -31.50 -32.50
N ASN A 7 -43.89 -32.09 -31.32
CA ASN A 7 -42.78 -31.89 -30.40
C ASN A 7 -41.54 -32.53 -31.02
N THR A 8 -40.72 -31.75 -31.72
CA THR A 8 -39.37 -32.14 -32.10
C THR A 8 -38.52 -32.12 -30.83
N GLY A 9 -38.30 -33.29 -30.24
CA GLY A 9 -37.37 -33.46 -29.13
C GLY A 9 -35.92 -33.34 -29.60
N PHE A 10 -35.04 -32.93 -28.69
CA PHE A 10 -33.60 -32.87 -28.95
C PHE A 10 -33.03 -34.28 -29.10
N SER A 11 -32.16 -34.47 -30.09
CA SER A 11 -31.45 -35.74 -30.24
C SER A 11 -30.38 -35.91 -29.16
N LEU A 12 -30.08 -37.15 -28.78
CA LEU A 12 -29.01 -37.45 -27.82
C LEU A 12 -27.65 -36.87 -28.25
N ILE A 13 -27.38 -36.85 -29.56
CA ILE A 13 -26.15 -36.30 -30.11
C ILE A 13 -26.11 -34.76 -30.05
N GLU A 14 -27.26 -34.11 -30.19
CA GLU A 14 -27.37 -32.65 -30.05
C GLU A 14 -27.12 -32.23 -28.58
N MET A 15 -27.66 -32.99 -27.62
CA MET A 15 -27.34 -32.76 -26.21
C MET A 15 -25.86 -33.02 -25.88
N ALA A 16 -25.27 -34.08 -26.42
CA ALA A 16 -23.85 -34.40 -26.21
C ALA A 16 -22.91 -33.34 -26.80
N THR A 17 -23.24 -32.80 -27.99
CA THR A 17 -22.43 -31.75 -28.63
C THR A 17 -22.55 -30.42 -27.91
N VAL A 18 -23.76 -30.00 -27.51
CA VAL A 18 -23.97 -28.77 -26.74
C VAL A 18 -23.27 -28.83 -25.40
N THR A 19 -23.41 -29.93 -24.65
CA THR A 19 -22.72 -30.09 -23.37
C THR A 19 -21.20 -30.12 -23.51
N GLY A 20 -20.67 -30.76 -24.56
CA GLY A 20 -19.24 -30.73 -24.88
C GLY A 20 -18.73 -29.31 -25.16
N ILE A 21 -19.45 -28.52 -25.96
CA ILE A 21 -19.10 -27.12 -26.24
C ILE A 21 -19.16 -26.29 -24.97
N VAL A 22 -20.21 -26.43 -24.15
CA VAL A 22 -20.35 -25.72 -22.87
C VAL A 22 -19.22 -26.08 -21.91
N ALA A 23 -18.82 -27.35 -21.83
CA ALA A 23 -17.71 -27.78 -20.98
C ALA A 23 -16.37 -27.15 -21.40
N VAL A 24 -16.10 -27.09 -22.71
CA VAL A 24 -14.89 -26.43 -23.24
C VAL A 24 -14.92 -24.93 -22.96
N LEU A 25 -16.04 -24.26 -23.23
CA LEU A 25 -16.19 -22.83 -22.95
C LEU A 25 -16.07 -22.52 -21.45
N ALA A 26 -16.64 -23.37 -20.58
CA ALA A 26 -16.54 -23.22 -19.14
C ALA A 26 -15.10 -23.41 -18.64
N ALA A 27 -14.35 -24.37 -19.18
CA ALA A 27 -12.95 -24.57 -18.84
C ALA A 27 -12.08 -23.35 -19.23
N LEU A 28 -12.31 -22.79 -20.42
CA LEU A 28 -11.61 -21.58 -20.87
C LEU A 28 -11.99 -20.34 -20.04
N ALA A 29 -13.27 -20.19 -19.71
CA ALA A 29 -13.75 -19.11 -18.85
C ALA A 29 -13.16 -19.21 -17.43
N TYR A 30 -13.05 -20.42 -16.87
CA TYR A 30 -12.45 -20.65 -15.56
C TYR A 30 -10.98 -20.22 -15.53
N ALA A 31 -10.19 -20.59 -16.54
CA ALA A 31 -8.79 -20.17 -16.64
C ALA A 31 -8.65 -18.63 -16.75
N ALA A 32 -9.56 -17.95 -17.45
CA ALA A 32 -9.56 -16.49 -17.55
C ALA A 32 -9.97 -15.80 -16.24
N LEU A 33 -10.84 -16.42 -15.44
CA LEU A 33 -11.31 -15.91 -14.15
C LEU A 33 -10.24 -15.91 -13.07
N GLU A 34 -9.17 -16.72 -13.17
CA GLU A 34 -8.08 -16.69 -12.18
C GLU A 34 -7.12 -15.50 -12.36
N VAL A 35 -6.92 -15.03 -13.60
CA VAL A 35 -5.89 -14.02 -13.93
C VAL A 35 -6.39 -12.57 -13.75
N LEU A 36 -7.68 -12.30 -13.97
CA LEU A 36 -8.27 -10.95 -13.91
C LEU A 36 -8.46 -10.37 -12.49
N PRO A 37 -8.85 -11.14 -11.46
CA PRO A 37 -9.07 -10.61 -10.10
C PRO A 37 -7.79 -10.12 -9.42
N GLN A 38 -6.63 -10.67 -9.76
CA GLN A 38 -5.39 -10.40 -9.03
C GLN A 38 -4.86 -8.99 -9.30
N ARG A 39 -4.76 -8.61 -10.58
CA ARG A 39 -4.34 -7.26 -10.98
C ARG A 39 -5.31 -6.18 -10.52
N THR A 40 -6.61 -6.47 -10.57
CA THR A 40 -7.66 -5.56 -10.12
C THR A 40 -7.66 -5.37 -8.60
N ARG A 41 -7.42 -6.43 -7.80
CA ARG A 41 -7.29 -6.33 -6.33
C ARG A 41 -6.09 -5.50 -5.88
N LEU A 42 -4.91 -5.72 -6.47
CA LEU A 42 -3.69 -4.96 -6.16
C LEU A 42 -3.82 -3.49 -6.55
N THR A 43 -4.26 -3.24 -7.79
CA THR A 43 -4.46 -1.88 -8.28
C THR A 43 -5.51 -1.19 -7.42
N GLY A 44 -6.57 -1.88 -7.02
CA GLY A 44 -7.54 -1.41 -6.03
C GLY A 44 -6.88 -1.02 -4.72
N GLY A 45 -6.19 -1.93 -4.04
CA GLY A 45 -5.57 -1.65 -2.74
C GLY A 45 -4.50 -0.53 -2.79
N ALA A 46 -3.67 -0.49 -3.83
CA ALA A 46 -2.68 0.56 -3.96
C ALA A 46 -3.31 1.94 -4.26
N LEU A 47 -4.37 1.97 -5.09
CA LEU A 47 -5.12 3.20 -5.35
C LEU A 47 -5.90 3.65 -4.11
N GLU A 48 -6.48 2.73 -3.36
CA GLU A 48 -7.15 3.00 -2.08
C GLU A 48 -6.17 3.66 -1.11
N PHE A 49 -4.97 3.11 -0.93
CA PHE A 49 -3.98 3.74 -0.05
C PHE A 49 -3.50 5.11 -0.53
N ALA A 50 -3.27 5.25 -1.84
CA ALA A 50 -2.93 6.55 -2.42
C ALA A 50 -4.05 7.58 -2.19
N ALA A 51 -5.32 7.16 -2.26
CA ALA A 51 -6.48 7.99 -1.94
C ALA A 51 -6.53 8.37 -0.45
N VAL A 52 -6.29 7.41 0.45
CA VAL A 52 -6.19 7.65 1.90
C VAL A 52 -5.10 8.67 2.21
N ILE A 53 -3.91 8.54 1.62
CA ILE A 53 -2.82 9.50 1.75
C ILE A 53 -3.22 10.88 1.24
N SER A 54 -3.81 10.95 0.05
CA SER A 54 -4.23 12.23 -0.56
C SER A 54 -5.32 12.91 0.28
N SER A 55 -6.23 12.13 0.86
CA SER A 55 -7.28 12.60 1.76
C SER A 55 -6.69 13.14 3.06
N ALA A 56 -5.81 12.37 3.72
CA ALA A 56 -5.13 12.76 4.94
C ALA A 56 -4.34 14.07 4.76
N ARG A 57 -3.61 14.18 3.64
CA ARG A 57 -2.87 15.39 3.26
C ARG A 57 -3.82 16.59 3.07
N SER A 58 -4.90 16.41 2.32
CA SER A 58 -5.89 17.48 2.08
C SER A 58 -6.54 17.96 3.38
N HIS A 59 -6.79 17.04 4.31
CA HIS A 59 -7.31 17.35 5.63
C HIS A 59 -6.31 18.15 6.48
N ALA A 60 -5.03 17.75 6.46
CA ALA A 60 -3.98 18.45 7.18
C ALA A 60 -3.87 19.93 6.76
N TYR A 61 -3.85 20.17 5.45
CA TYR A 61 -3.86 21.52 4.89
C TYR A 61 -5.16 22.26 5.20
N GLY A 62 -6.30 21.65 4.89
CA GLY A 62 -7.60 22.31 4.94
C GLY A 62 -8.01 22.70 6.35
N ARG A 63 -7.53 21.98 7.37
CA ARG A 63 -7.83 22.27 8.78
C ARG A 63 -6.67 22.93 9.52
N ASN A 64 -5.54 23.16 8.87
CA ASN A 64 -4.31 23.65 9.49
C ASN A 64 -3.95 22.83 10.74
N GLN A 65 -4.09 21.51 10.66
CA GLN A 65 -3.87 20.56 11.74
C GLN A 65 -2.99 19.42 11.24
N ARG A 66 -2.13 18.90 12.11
CA ARG A 66 -1.31 17.75 11.75
C ARG A 66 -2.19 16.50 11.65
N VAL A 67 -2.03 15.74 10.57
CA VAL A 67 -2.74 14.48 10.35
C VAL A 67 -1.71 13.39 10.14
N ALA A 68 -1.92 12.23 10.77
CA ALA A 68 -1.02 11.09 10.66
C ALA A 68 -1.76 9.89 10.08
N VAL A 69 -1.09 9.15 9.19
CA VAL A 69 -1.54 7.86 8.68
C VAL A 69 -0.68 6.78 9.32
N LEU A 70 -1.25 6.06 10.29
CA LEU A 70 -0.63 4.91 10.91
C LEU A 70 -0.88 3.68 10.05
N LEU A 71 0.15 2.87 9.90
CA LEU A 71 0.10 1.60 9.19
C LEU A 71 0.50 0.47 10.14
N ASN A 72 -0.34 -0.55 10.24
CA ASN A 72 -0.01 -1.82 10.85
C ASN A 72 -0.24 -2.91 9.81
N ALA A 73 0.84 -3.26 9.13
CA ALA A 73 0.85 -4.16 8.00
C ALA A 73 1.51 -5.47 8.38
N ASP A 74 0.82 -6.57 8.10
CA ASP A 74 1.39 -7.89 8.21
C ASP A 74 2.11 -8.23 6.90
N GLY A 75 3.26 -8.92 7.01
CA GLY A 75 3.93 -9.47 5.83
C GLY A 75 3.34 -10.82 5.43
N PRO A 76 3.94 -11.51 4.45
CA PRO A 76 3.34 -12.65 3.77
C PRO A 76 3.17 -13.89 4.66
N THR A 77 3.89 -13.98 5.78
CA THR A 77 3.81 -15.10 6.72
C THR A 77 2.82 -14.85 7.86
N LEU A 78 2.35 -13.61 8.00
CA LEU A 78 1.42 -13.19 9.05
C LEU A 78 -0.02 -13.22 8.48
N GLY A 79 -0.97 -13.68 9.30
CA GLY A 79 -2.32 -14.03 8.87
C GLY A 79 -3.30 -12.85 8.76
N ASP A 80 -3.04 -11.76 9.48
CA ASP A 80 -3.95 -10.62 9.59
C ASP A 80 -3.86 -9.68 8.36
N PRO A 81 -4.93 -8.94 8.03
CA PRO A 81 -4.91 -7.97 6.95
C PRO A 81 -4.16 -6.70 7.33
N ILE A 82 -3.63 -5.99 6.33
CA ILE A 82 -3.01 -4.68 6.52
C ILE A 82 -4.07 -3.69 7.03
N ARG A 83 -3.84 -3.11 8.21
CA ARG A 83 -4.70 -2.09 8.83
C ARG A 83 -4.08 -0.71 8.75
N TYR A 84 -4.92 0.30 8.59
CA TYR A 84 -4.50 1.69 8.64
C TYR A 84 -5.48 2.54 9.44
N TRP A 85 -4.96 3.62 10.02
CA TRP A 85 -5.74 4.65 10.70
C TRP A 85 -5.25 6.02 10.27
N VAL A 86 -6.18 6.90 9.91
CA VAL A 86 -5.94 8.32 9.69
C VAL A 86 -6.39 9.05 10.94
N VAL A 87 -5.45 9.68 11.63
CA VAL A 87 -5.70 10.34 12.91
C VAL A 87 -5.30 11.80 12.84
N VAL A 88 -6.05 12.64 13.54
CA VAL A 88 -5.64 14.03 13.76
C VAL A 88 -4.75 14.05 15.00
N ASP A 89 -3.58 14.68 14.87
CA ASP A 89 -2.60 14.87 15.93
C ASP A 89 -2.52 16.35 16.32
N PRO A 90 -3.56 16.91 16.98
CA PRO A 90 -3.63 18.35 17.23
C PRO A 90 -2.54 18.83 18.20
N TRP A 91 -1.94 17.93 18.96
CA TRP A 91 -0.88 18.24 19.94
C TRP A 91 0.53 17.92 19.44
N SER A 92 0.66 17.40 18.21
CA SER A 92 1.94 16.97 17.63
C SER A 92 2.71 15.98 18.52
N ASN A 93 1.99 15.11 19.24
CA ASN A 93 2.55 14.23 20.28
C ASN A 93 2.38 12.73 19.97
N LEU A 94 1.87 12.39 18.78
CA LEU A 94 1.66 10.99 18.39
C LEU A 94 2.98 10.22 18.31
N ALA A 95 4.07 10.86 17.87
CA ALA A 95 5.39 10.21 17.82
C ALA A 95 5.88 9.81 19.22
N GLU A 96 5.68 10.68 20.22
CA GLU A 96 5.99 10.42 21.63
C GLU A 96 5.08 9.33 22.20
N ALA A 97 3.79 9.32 21.84
CA ALA A 97 2.87 8.26 22.23
C ALA A 97 3.32 6.90 21.69
N MET A 98 3.72 6.83 20.41
CA MET A 98 4.27 5.62 19.79
C MET A 98 5.57 5.18 20.46
N LYS A 99 6.44 6.13 20.80
CA LYS A 99 7.69 5.86 21.53
C LYS A 99 7.45 5.26 22.91
N SER A 100 6.40 5.71 23.61
CA SER A 100 6.02 5.16 24.92
C SER A 100 5.53 3.71 24.84
N LYS A 101 5.00 3.29 23.69
CA LYS A 101 4.43 1.96 23.48
C LYS A 101 4.73 1.42 22.07
N PRO A 102 5.96 0.98 21.78
CA PRO A 102 6.37 0.60 20.42
C PRO A 102 5.70 -0.67 19.87
N ASP A 103 5.16 -1.51 20.76
CA ASP A 103 4.45 -2.75 20.40
C ASP A 103 2.93 -2.55 20.21
N TRP A 104 2.50 -1.30 19.98
CA TRP A 104 1.09 -0.96 19.72
C TRP A 104 0.51 -1.82 18.58
N LYS A 105 -0.70 -2.35 18.79
CA LYS A 105 -1.44 -3.13 17.77
C LYS A 105 -2.68 -2.40 17.27
N ASP A 106 -3.27 -1.61 18.15
CA ASP A 106 -4.45 -0.80 17.90
C ASP A 106 -4.19 0.67 18.28
N LEU A 107 -4.88 1.60 17.63
CA LEU A 107 -4.77 3.02 17.95
C LEU A 107 -5.17 3.32 19.40
N LYS A 108 -6.13 2.58 19.96
CA LYS A 108 -6.59 2.77 21.35
C LYS A 108 -5.48 2.57 22.39
N GLU A 109 -4.40 1.92 22.00
CA GLU A 109 -3.24 1.70 22.85
C GLU A 109 -2.30 2.92 22.91
N LEU A 110 -2.44 3.85 21.98
CA LEU A 110 -1.66 5.08 21.88
C LEU A 110 -2.44 6.21 22.54
N THR A 111 -1.98 6.65 23.70
CA THR A 111 -2.59 7.76 24.42
C THR A 111 -1.77 9.05 24.22
N PRO A 112 -2.42 10.18 23.91
CA PRO A 112 -1.77 11.48 23.88
C PRO A 112 -1.09 11.79 25.23
N GLY A 113 0.19 12.14 25.17
CA GLY A 113 0.94 12.68 26.31
C GLY A 113 0.73 14.19 26.47
N THR A 114 1.52 14.84 27.33
CA THR A 114 1.53 16.31 27.41
C THR A 114 1.91 16.91 26.05
N PRO A 115 1.22 17.96 25.54
CA PRO A 115 0.33 18.90 26.24
C PRO A 115 -1.16 18.54 26.24
N ALA A 116 -1.56 17.34 25.82
CA ALA A 116 -2.97 16.96 25.81
C ALA A 116 -3.54 16.89 27.24
N PRO A 117 -4.78 17.35 27.47
CA PRO A 117 -5.46 17.14 28.74
C PRO A 117 -5.52 15.66 29.14
N PRO A 118 -5.44 15.32 30.43
CA PRO A 118 -5.55 13.92 30.88
C PRO A 118 -6.84 13.27 30.38
N GLY A 119 -6.72 12.05 29.84
CA GLY A 119 -7.86 11.31 29.27
C GLY A 119 -8.25 11.72 27.84
N SER A 120 -7.46 12.57 27.18
CA SER A 120 -7.63 12.83 25.75
C SER A 120 -7.31 11.58 24.91
N GLU A 121 -7.94 11.46 23.75
CA GLU A 121 -7.70 10.41 22.77
C GLU A 121 -7.41 11.03 21.40
N PHE A 122 -6.69 10.31 20.53
CA PHE A 122 -6.51 10.72 19.14
C PHE A 122 -7.83 10.55 18.37
N SER A 123 -8.29 11.61 17.73
CA SER A 123 -9.50 11.53 16.90
C SER A 123 -9.20 10.86 15.56
N VAL A 124 -9.94 9.79 15.27
CA VAL A 124 -9.85 9.07 13.99
C VAL A 124 -10.70 9.80 12.95
N PHE A 125 -10.08 10.14 11.83
CA PHE A 125 -10.77 10.67 10.67
C PHE A 125 -11.25 9.56 9.74
N ASP A 126 -10.39 8.56 9.51
CA ASP A 126 -10.68 7.41 8.66
C ASP A 126 -9.90 6.20 9.18
N SER A 127 -10.41 5.00 8.94
CA SER A 127 -9.72 3.76 9.30
C SER A 127 -10.23 2.62 8.45
N GLY A 128 -9.35 1.69 8.13
CA GLY A 128 -9.74 0.56 7.31
C GLY A 128 -8.71 -0.54 7.31
N HIS A 129 -9.00 -1.55 6.50
CA HIS A 129 -8.11 -2.63 6.21
C HIS A 129 -8.09 -2.89 4.71
N PHE A 130 -6.94 -3.31 4.22
CA PHE A 130 -6.82 -3.74 2.83
C PHE A 130 -7.48 -5.11 2.66
N ASN A 131 -7.78 -5.44 1.42
CA ASN A 131 -8.23 -6.77 1.07
C ASN A 131 -7.26 -7.83 1.63
N PRO A 132 -7.75 -8.93 2.27
CA PRO A 132 -6.91 -10.03 2.74
C PRO A 132 -6.08 -10.70 1.64
N SER A 133 -6.33 -10.39 0.37
CA SER A 133 -5.53 -10.82 -0.78
C SER A 133 -4.28 -9.97 -1.01
N VAL A 134 -4.01 -8.94 -0.21
CA VAL A 134 -2.85 -8.06 -0.35
C VAL A 134 -1.93 -8.21 0.87
N ARG A 135 -0.63 -8.33 0.62
CA ARG A 135 0.42 -8.36 1.65
C ARG A 135 1.55 -7.42 1.28
N VAL A 136 2.37 -7.06 2.27
CA VAL A 136 3.61 -6.33 2.00
C VAL A 136 4.65 -7.30 1.42
N LEU A 137 5.42 -6.85 0.43
CA LEU A 137 6.49 -7.63 -0.20
C LEU A 137 7.75 -7.60 0.69
N SER A 138 8.12 -8.74 1.29
CA SER A 138 9.17 -8.82 2.32
C SER A 138 10.54 -8.29 1.91
N GLY A 139 10.98 -8.43 0.66
CA GLY A 139 12.26 -7.88 0.18
C GLY A 139 12.16 -6.45 -0.37
N GLY A 140 11.00 -5.80 -0.22
CA GLY A 140 10.73 -4.50 -0.82
C GLY A 140 10.60 -4.55 -2.33
N PHE A 141 10.41 -3.38 -2.96
CA PHE A 141 10.16 -3.33 -4.41
C PHE A 141 11.36 -3.81 -5.24
N ILE A 142 12.59 -3.69 -4.71
CA ILE A 142 13.80 -4.21 -5.38
C ILE A 142 13.73 -5.70 -5.67
N GLU A 143 13.07 -6.48 -4.82
CA GLU A 143 12.88 -7.92 -5.03
C GLU A 143 12.07 -8.19 -6.30
N ALA A 144 11.08 -7.34 -6.59
CA ALA A 144 10.17 -7.54 -7.70
C ALA A 144 10.74 -7.14 -9.06
N VAL A 145 11.51 -6.04 -9.12
CA VAL A 145 12.03 -5.50 -10.38
C VAL A 145 13.52 -5.75 -10.60
N GLY A 146 14.25 -6.20 -9.58
CA GLY A 146 15.70 -6.29 -9.58
C GLY A 146 16.37 -4.91 -9.58
N ARG A 147 17.71 -4.89 -9.70
CA ARG A 147 18.46 -3.63 -9.86
C ARG A 147 18.29 -3.08 -11.28
N VAL A 148 17.42 -2.09 -11.42
CA VAL A 148 17.20 -1.35 -12.67
C VAL A 148 17.69 0.08 -12.48
N ALA A 149 18.81 0.44 -13.11
CA ALA A 149 19.27 1.83 -13.11
C ALA A 149 18.56 2.61 -14.23
N HIS A 150 17.73 3.59 -13.86
CA HIS A 150 17.07 4.46 -14.84
C HIS A 150 18.03 5.54 -15.37
N LYS A 151 18.16 5.67 -16.70
CA LYS A 151 19.10 6.61 -17.37
C LYS A 151 19.02 8.08 -16.91
N GLY A 152 17.89 8.51 -16.37
CA GLY A 152 17.69 9.88 -15.88
C GLY A 152 18.07 10.12 -14.42
N CYS A 153 18.41 9.06 -13.67
CA CYS A 153 18.88 9.17 -12.30
C CYS A 153 20.36 9.58 -12.32
N THR A 154 20.61 10.88 -12.22
CA THR A 154 21.95 11.46 -12.15
C THR A 154 22.16 12.13 -10.80
N SER A 155 23.41 12.19 -10.32
CA SER A 155 23.75 12.88 -9.07
C SER A 155 23.28 14.33 -9.05
N LEU A 156 23.26 15.00 -10.21
CA LEU A 156 22.81 16.38 -10.42
C LEU A 156 21.29 16.58 -10.30
N LEU A 157 20.47 15.59 -10.71
CA LEU A 157 19.01 15.67 -10.56
C LEU A 157 18.63 15.72 -9.07
N ALA A 158 19.27 14.88 -8.24
CA ALA A 158 19.02 14.84 -6.80
C ALA A 158 19.38 16.14 -6.08
N THR A 159 20.38 16.89 -6.58
CA THR A 159 20.81 18.17 -5.97
C THR A 159 19.99 19.38 -6.46
N ARG A 160 19.43 19.33 -7.68
CA ARG A 160 18.65 20.45 -8.25
C ARG A 160 17.15 20.35 -7.99
N ILE A 161 16.64 19.15 -7.80
CA ILE A 161 15.21 18.90 -7.59
C ILE A 161 14.99 18.85 -6.08
N GLY A 162 14.56 19.97 -5.49
CA GLY A 162 14.21 20.11 -4.07
C GLY A 162 12.94 19.36 -3.65
N LEU A 163 12.63 18.23 -4.30
CA LEU A 163 11.44 17.41 -4.03
C LEU A 163 11.61 16.50 -2.81
N ALA A 164 12.83 16.38 -2.28
CA ALA A 164 13.07 15.83 -0.96
C ALA A 164 14.09 16.66 -0.16
N LYS A 165 13.67 17.22 0.98
CA LYS A 165 14.58 17.64 2.06
C LYS A 165 15.10 16.40 2.83
N GLY A 166 15.97 15.61 2.22
CA GLY A 166 16.58 14.44 2.85
C GLY A 166 17.75 13.89 2.04
N GLN A 167 18.70 13.26 2.71
CA GLN A 167 19.81 12.56 2.08
C GLN A 167 19.59 11.06 2.27
N PRO A 168 19.02 10.35 1.28
CA PRO A 168 18.84 8.92 1.40
C PRO A 168 20.20 8.25 1.55
N SER A 169 20.28 7.35 2.53
CA SER A 169 21.50 6.61 2.86
C SER A 169 21.96 5.69 1.73
N VAL A 170 21.03 5.24 0.87
CA VAL A 170 21.28 4.39 -0.30
C VAL A 170 20.44 4.89 -1.48
N ARG A 171 21.04 4.99 -2.67
CA ARG A 171 20.36 5.35 -3.93
C ARG A 171 20.22 4.10 -4.80
N PRO A 172 19.13 3.34 -4.67
CA PRO A 172 18.96 2.14 -5.47
C PRO A 172 18.63 2.47 -6.94
N ASP A 173 18.25 3.72 -7.25
CA ASP A 173 17.88 4.23 -8.59
C ASP A 173 16.78 3.40 -9.29
N ILE A 174 16.00 2.65 -8.50
CA ILE A 174 14.96 1.72 -8.97
C ILE A 174 13.73 2.44 -9.48
N PHE A 175 13.41 3.58 -8.89
CA PHE A 175 12.29 4.39 -9.34
C PHE A 175 12.79 5.43 -10.36
N PRO A 176 12.05 5.65 -11.47
CA PRO A 176 12.44 6.64 -12.46
C PRO A 176 12.38 8.06 -11.89
N PRO A 177 13.03 9.04 -12.54
CA PRO A 177 12.89 10.44 -12.17
C PRO A 177 11.42 10.87 -12.06
N PRO A 178 11.05 11.70 -11.05
CA PRO A 178 11.93 12.33 -10.06
C PRO A 178 12.25 11.48 -8.81
N PHE A 179 11.90 10.19 -8.77
CA PHE A 179 11.89 9.37 -7.54
C PHE A 179 13.16 8.52 -7.33
N CYS A 180 14.24 8.77 -8.05
CA CYS A 180 15.47 7.98 -8.03
C CYS A 180 16.07 7.73 -6.63
N PHE A 181 15.86 8.69 -5.73
CA PHE A 181 16.44 8.72 -4.39
C PHE A 181 15.60 7.95 -3.36
N VAL A 182 14.43 7.44 -3.75
CA VAL A 182 13.51 6.77 -2.83
C VAL A 182 14.04 5.38 -2.48
N PRO A 183 14.17 5.03 -1.19
CA PRO A 183 14.63 3.71 -0.77
C PRO A 183 13.62 2.62 -1.21
N SER A 184 14.10 1.40 -1.42
CA SER A 184 13.29 0.29 -1.94
C SER A 184 13.66 -1.09 -1.41
N GLU A 185 14.62 -1.16 -0.48
CA GLU A 185 15.25 -2.42 -0.02
C GLU A 185 14.51 -3.09 1.15
N LYS A 186 13.41 -2.49 1.58
CA LYS A 186 12.59 -2.97 2.71
C LYS A 186 11.11 -3.05 2.28
N PRO A 187 10.30 -3.90 2.92
CA PRO A 187 8.87 -4.01 2.65
C PRO A 187 8.15 -2.67 2.78
N CYS A 188 8.49 -1.94 3.85
CA CYS A 188 8.16 -0.56 4.09
C CYS A 188 9.44 0.13 4.62
N THR A 189 9.90 1.19 3.96
CA THR A 189 11.24 1.73 4.23
C THR A 189 11.35 2.57 5.48
N PHE A 190 10.23 3.09 5.98
CA PHE A 190 10.14 3.88 7.21
C PHE A 190 9.60 3.09 8.39
N CYS A 191 9.07 1.88 8.15
CA CYS A 191 8.49 1.06 9.20
C CYS A 191 9.56 0.26 9.95
N SER A 192 9.23 -0.14 11.18
CA SER A 192 9.92 -1.20 11.90
C SER A 192 9.19 -2.54 11.73
N GLY A 193 9.88 -3.65 11.99
CA GLY A 193 9.37 -5.00 11.77
C GLY A 193 9.91 -5.61 10.48
N ASP A 194 9.87 -6.93 10.39
CA ASP A 194 10.36 -7.71 9.24
C ASP A 194 9.21 -8.25 8.38
N GLY A 195 7.96 -8.16 8.86
CA GLY A 195 6.79 -8.74 8.22
C GLY A 195 6.78 -10.27 8.23
N THR A 196 7.80 -10.89 8.83
CA THR A 196 7.93 -12.35 8.89
C THR A 196 7.68 -12.87 10.29
N THR A 197 8.32 -12.26 11.29
CA THR A 197 8.17 -12.56 12.72
C THR A 197 7.44 -11.46 13.47
N LYS A 198 7.55 -10.20 13.00
CA LYS A 198 6.92 -9.02 13.59
C LYS A 198 6.14 -8.24 12.53
N PRO A 199 4.93 -7.74 12.86
CA PRO A 199 4.20 -6.85 11.96
C PRO A 199 5.01 -5.61 11.61
N ILE A 200 4.85 -5.15 10.38
CA ILE A 200 5.44 -3.94 9.83
C ILE A 200 4.61 -2.76 10.30
N ARG A 201 5.22 -1.86 11.07
CA ARG A 201 4.54 -0.70 11.66
C ARG A 201 5.29 0.59 11.42
N GLY A 202 4.55 1.63 11.08
CA GLY A 202 5.08 2.96 10.86
C GLY A 202 3.97 3.99 10.72
N VAL A 203 4.38 5.24 10.60
CA VAL A 203 3.47 6.38 10.47
C VAL A 203 3.99 7.38 9.44
N ILE A 204 3.04 8.00 8.75
CA ILE A 204 3.28 9.12 7.83
C ILE A 204 2.59 10.34 8.41
N PHE A 205 3.34 11.39 8.72
CA PHE A 205 2.79 12.65 9.19
C PHE A 205 2.65 13.63 8.05
N PHE A 206 1.49 14.25 7.93
CA PHE A 206 1.18 15.36 7.06
C PHE A 206 1.12 16.62 7.91
N GLU A 207 2.08 17.51 7.69
CA GLU A 207 2.17 18.78 8.38
C GLU A 207 1.26 19.83 7.71
N PRO A 208 0.72 20.80 8.47
CA PRO A 208 -0.12 21.87 7.92
C PRO A 208 0.57 22.74 6.86
N ASP A 209 1.91 22.86 6.94
CA ASP A 209 2.74 23.60 5.98
C ASP A 209 2.99 22.81 4.68
N GLY A 210 2.60 21.54 4.67
CA GLY A 210 2.76 20.63 3.55
C GLY A 210 3.99 19.78 3.54
N GLY A 211 4.79 19.85 4.58
CA GLY A 211 5.79 18.85 4.86
C GLY A 211 5.14 17.48 5.07
N VAL A 212 5.85 16.45 4.64
CA VAL A 212 5.53 15.07 4.99
C VAL A 212 6.73 14.47 5.70
N THR A 213 6.52 13.91 6.88
CA THR A 213 7.56 13.20 7.61
C THR A 213 7.15 11.76 7.83
N PHE A 214 8.12 10.87 7.99
CA PHE A 214 7.88 9.44 8.17
C PHE A 214 8.52 9.01 9.47
N ALA A 215 7.91 8.09 10.21
CA ALA A 215 8.53 7.51 11.39
C ALA A 215 8.21 6.03 11.55
N ASP A 216 9.08 5.32 12.26
CA ASP A 216 8.91 3.90 12.58
C ASP A 216 7.88 3.68 13.72
N ALA A 217 7.66 2.44 14.15
CA ALA A 217 6.70 2.14 15.23
C ALA A 217 7.11 2.72 16.59
N HIS A 218 8.38 3.10 16.77
CA HIS A 218 8.91 3.73 17.98
C HIS A 218 8.82 5.27 17.89
N GLY A 219 8.21 5.81 16.84
CA GLY A 219 8.12 7.25 16.61
C GLY A 219 9.44 7.89 16.18
N ASN A 220 10.46 7.12 15.80
CA ASN A 220 11.73 7.68 15.33
C ASN A 220 11.59 8.12 13.87
N PRO A 221 11.93 9.38 13.53
CA PRO A 221 11.80 9.88 12.18
C PRO A 221 12.78 9.20 11.21
N SER A 222 12.33 8.93 9.99
CA SER A 222 13.17 8.47 8.89
C SER A 222 13.99 9.62 8.31
N PRO A 223 15.30 9.44 8.08
CA PRO A 223 16.17 10.49 7.53
C PRO A 223 16.09 10.63 6.00
N ASP A 224 15.48 9.66 5.29
CA ASP A 224 15.66 9.51 3.85
C ASP A 224 14.84 10.52 3.01
N GLY A 225 14.00 11.36 3.64
CA GLY A 225 13.20 12.41 2.97
C GLY A 225 12.16 11.90 1.97
N ALA A 226 12.09 10.59 1.76
CA ALA A 226 11.06 9.88 1.04
C ALA A 226 11.00 8.43 1.53
N ALA A 227 9.90 7.78 1.22
CA ALA A 227 9.65 6.42 1.64
C ALA A 227 8.90 5.65 0.57
N SER A 228 9.02 4.32 0.63
CA SER A 228 8.23 3.42 -0.18
C SER A 228 7.63 2.29 0.65
N ILE A 229 6.51 1.77 0.15
CA ILE A 229 5.91 0.53 0.60
C ILE A 229 5.54 -0.32 -0.61
N ALA A 230 5.91 -1.60 -0.58
CA ALA A 230 5.69 -2.53 -1.67
C ALA A 230 4.64 -3.57 -1.29
N PHE A 231 3.66 -3.78 -2.16
CA PHE A 231 2.57 -4.72 -2.00
C PHE A 231 2.67 -5.86 -3.02
N LEU A 232 2.21 -7.04 -2.62
CA LEU A 232 2.15 -8.26 -3.41
C LEU A 232 0.77 -8.92 -3.19
N PRO A 233 0.16 -9.52 -4.22
CA PRO A 233 -1.07 -10.27 -4.04
C PRO A 233 -0.76 -11.64 -3.43
N VAL A 234 -1.61 -12.13 -2.55
CA VAL A 234 -1.58 -13.54 -2.12
C VAL A 234 -2.46 -14.38 -3.05
N GLY A 235 -1.97 -15.57 -3.40
CA GLY A 235 -2.72 -16.53 -4.24
C GLY A 235 -2.47 -16.47 -5.75
N GLY A 236 -1.40 -15.80 -6.23
CA GLY A 236 -0.94 -15.90 -7.63
C GLY A 236 -0.26 -14.63 -8.16
N GLY A 237 0.10 -14.60 -9.45
CA GLY A 237 0.69 -13.43 -10.12
C GLY A 237 2.19 -13.16 -9.88
N GLY A 238 2.76 -13.74 -8.82
CA GLY A 238 4.18 -13.67 -8.49
C GLY A 238 4.73 -12.26 -8.32
N LEU A 239 6.05 -12.13 -8.28
CA LEU A 239 6.76 -10.85 -8.12
C LEU A 239 6.41 -9.80 -9.19
N GLN A 240 6.05 -10.24 -10.40
CA GLN A 240 5.65 -9.33 -11.49
C GLN A 240 4.37 -8.54 -11.18
N SER A 241 3.52 -9.06 -10.29
CA SER A 241 2.30 -8.37 -9.88
C SER A 241 2.53 -7.37 -8.75
N ALA A 242 3.76 -7.23 -8.25
CA ALA A 242 4.05 -6.31 -7.17
C ALA A 242 3.78 -4.85 -7.58
N GLN A 243 3.33 -4.06 -6.62
CA GLN A 243 3.14 -2.62 -6.76
C GLN A 243 3.82 -1.90 -5.62
N ALA A 244 4.50 -0.79 -5.89
CA ALA A 244 5.07 0.06 -4.87
C ALA A 244 4.39 1.42 -4.87
N ILE A 245 4.09 1.91 -3.67
CA ILE A 245 3.70 3.29 -3.45
C ILE A 245 4.91 4.04 -2.93
N VAL A 246 5.21 5.13 -3.60
CA VAL A 246 6.33 6.02 -3.32
C VAL A 246 5.78 7.34 -2.83
N ILE A 247 6.35 7.86 -1.74
CA ILE A 247 5.93 9.10 -1.10
C ILE A 247 7.17 9.93 -0.79
N THR A 248 7.14 11.22 -1.09
CA THR A 248 8.23 12.15 -0.79
C THR A 248 7.84 13.11 0.34
N ASN A 249 8.81 13.75 0.98
CA ASN A 249 8.53 14.73 2.03
C ASN A 249 7.88 16.04 1.54
N THR A 250 7.75 16.22 0.23
CA THR A 250 6.94 17.29 -0.40
C THR A 250 5.50 16.82 -0.68
N GLY A 251 5.17 15.59 -0.29
CA GLY A 251 3.85 14.99 -0.45
C GLY A 251 3.55 14.49 -1.86
N LEU A 252 4.53 14.38 -2.76
CA LEU A 252 4.33 13.67 -4.02
C LEU A 252 4.14 12.19 -3.75
N VAL A 253 3.06 11.63 -4.30
CA VAL A 253 2.71 10.21 -4.21
C VAL A 253 2.64 9.63 -5.61
N ARG A 254 3.23 8.46 -5.82
CA ARG A 254 3.11 7.72 -7.07
C ARG A 254 3.12 6.23 -6.85
N THR A 255 2.32 5.53 -7.64
CA THR A 255 2.32 4.07 -7.68
C THR A 255 3.14 3.57 -8.87
N PHE A 256 3.94 2.54 -8.65
CA PHE A 256 4.72 1.83 -9.66
C PHE A 256 4.34 0.35 -9.67
N SER A 257 4.32 -0.26 -10.85
CA SER A 257 4.12 -1.71 -10.99
C SER A 257 5.40 -2.38 -11.44
N ALA A 258 5.64 -3.61 -10.96
CA ALA A 258 6.77 -4.42 -11.39
C ALA A 258 6.59 -4.99 -12.81
N ALA A 259 5.34 -5.24 -13.22
CA ALA A 259 4.99 -5.49 -14.61
C ALA A 259 5.15 -4.18 -15.38
N ARG A 260 6.18 -4.10 -16.23
CA ARG A 260 6.36 -2.99 -17.17
C ARG A 260 5.21 -2.93 -18.18
#